data_AF-K3UQ93-F1
#
_entry.id   AF-K3UQ93-F1
#
_cell.length_a   1.000
_cell.length_b   1.000
_cell.length_c   1.000
_cell.angle_alpha   90.00
_cell.angle_beta   90.00
_cell.angle_gamma   90.00
#
_symmetry.space_group_name_H-M   'P 1'
#
loop_
_entity.id
_entity.type
_entity.pdbx_description
1 polymer ?
#
loop_
_entity_poly.entity_id
_entity_poly.type
_entity_poly.pdbx_seq_one_letter_code
_entity_poly.pdbx_strand_id
1 'polypeptide(L)'
;MSHVQVFSITTALVASGGIATLTFFDIPELQSQPAYRSLSAVRWLFSRGSHVFPSASIISTIGFIYSASVDNGSFSSLYSLSNNTSKANGFLLAAALSFGIEPFTQLMIPTNFALIRENNKLGGARSKKAAAEGDASADRTALDSVKGSGEGFEFTDLSGPQERTTVDSNEEEDEKVYKLLEKFRWLNLWCLVTIYKENPATKCQDDINVKRTAYWCHSGPLLDVSKALPPTFYEFETQVLTGSIHNILIPFLAHINNLLVAKGVRHYFFTIRASVPTHEFDRPRWHTDELFFTEAPNGVLLGTRLGLKSISDKYAHNDGTNWKICTTLLGPSTLFIPPNHQSEARKRQDSASKNASTEHECLSIRCVGCAAAADAVREELATTLGPFGAEAASLGECAMFKIGRDFGAVHSEPCMSEGSSGRIFVNVVPGTEKELGQLMGKWGMKFPRQWWVGGW
;
A
#
# COMPACT_ATOMS: atom_id res chain seq x y z
N MET A 1 -14.69 -16.10 -26.40
CA MET A 1 -13.25 -16.06 -26.08
C MET A 1 -12.83 -17.49 -25.76
N SER A 2 -11.75 -18.01 -26.35
CA SER A 2 -11.34 -19.42 -26.15
C SER A 2 -10.70 -19.61 -24.78
N HIS A 3 -10.65 -20.86 -24.28
CA HIS A 3 -9.96 -21.18 -23.02
C HIS A 3 -8.48 -20.77 -23.04
N VAL A 4 -7.81 -20.88 -24.19
CA VAL A 4 -6.42 -20.45 -24.36
C VAL A 4 -6.30 -18.93 -24.21
N GLN A 5 -7.20 -18.15 -24.82
CA GLN A 5 -7.22 -16.69 -24.68
C GLN A 5 -7.39 -16.26 -23.22
N VAL A 6 -8.37 -16.85 -22.52
CA VAL A 6 -8.63 -16.55 -21.10
C VAL A 6 -7.42 -16.90 -20.24
N PHE A 7 -6.81 -18.06 -20.46
CA PHE A 7 -5.64 -18.51 -19.72
C PHE A 7 -4.40 -17.62 -19.96
N SER A 8 -4.12 -17.25 -21.21
CA SER A 8 -3.00 -16.36 -21.54
C SER A 8 -3.16 -14.96 -20.97
N ILE A 9 -4.36 -14.39 -21.07
CA ILE A 9 -4.67 -13.07 -20.49
C ILE A 9 -4.52 -13.11 -18.97
N THR A 10 -5.11 -14.11 -18.32
CA THR A 10 -5.04 -14.26 -16.86
C THR A 10 -3.60 -14.40 -16.39
N THR A 11 -2.81 -15.25 -17.06
CA THR A 11 -1.40 -15.47 -16.75
C THR A 11 -0.57 -14.20 -16.92
N ALA A 12 -0.81 -13.44 -17.99
CA ALA A 12 -0.14 -12.16 -18.23
C ALA A 12 -0.50 -11.11 -17.16
N LEU A 13 -1.78 -11.04 -16.75
CA LEU A 13 -2.27 -10.13 -15.71
C LEU A 13 -1.72 -10.47 -14.32
N VAL A 14 -1.59 -11.76 -13.99
CA VAL A 14 -0.96 -12.19 -12.73
C VAL A 14 0.51 -11.78 -12.71
N ALA A 15 1.23 -11.96 -13.82
CA ALA A 15 2.63 -11.58 -13.92
C ALA A 15 2.82 -10.06 -13.82
N SER A 16 2.09 -9.28 -14.63
CA SER A 16 2.18 -7.82 -14.62
C SER A 16 1.69 -7.22 -13.30
N GLY A 17 0.61 -7.75 -12.73
CA GLY A 17 0.09 -7.35 -11.42
C GLY A 17 1.06 -7.69 -10.28
N GLY A 18 1.76 -8.82 -10.34
CA GLY A 18 2.80 -9.17 -9.38
C GLY A 18 4.01 -8.23 -9.45
N ILE A 19 4.52 -7.94 -10.65
CA ILE A 19 5.61 -6.98 -10.87
C ILE A 19 5.17 -5.57 -10.43
N ALA A 20 3.95 -5.17 -10.79
CA ALA A 20 3.35 -3.93 -10.37
C ALA A 20 3.04 -3.90 -8.87
N THR A 21 2.92 -5.02 -8.16
CA THR A 21 2.80 -4.98 -6.69
C THR A 21 4.17 -4.78 -6.05
N LEU A 22 5.16 -5.54 -6.53
CA LEU A 22 6.54 -5.48 -6.08
C LEU A 22 7.14 -4.08 -6.21
N THR A 23 6.96 -3.45 -7.38
CA THR A 23 7.59 -2.16 -7.72
C THR A 23 7.15 -1.00 -6.82
N PHE A 24 5.94 -1.12 -6.30
CA PHE A 24 5.05 0.01 -6.07
C PHE A 24 4.51 0.01 -4.65
N PHE A 25 4.47 -1.16 -4.02
CA PHE A 25 4.18 -1.33 -2.61
C PHE A 25 5.39 -1.95 -1.90
N ASP A 26 5.81 -3.13 -2.34
CA ASP A 26 6.80 -3.90 -1.58
C ASP A 26 8.17 -3.20 -1.57
N ILE A 27 8.69 -2.69 -2.70
CA ILE A 27 9.99 -1.98 -2.69
C ILE A 27 9.97 -0.70 -1.82
N PRO A 28 9.00 0.23 -1.96
CA PRO A 28 8.93 1.38 -1.05
C PRO A 28 8.85 1.00 0.43
N GLU A 29 8.09 -0.04 0.77
CA GLU A 29 8.02 -0.58 2.13
C GLU A 29 9.40 -1.11 2.59
N LEU A 30 10.09 -1.85 1.74
CA LEU A 30 11.42 -2.38 2.02
C LEU A 30 12.49 -1.28 2.14
N GLN A 31 12.38 -0.20 1.36
CA GLN A 31 13.25 0.98 1.45
C GLN A 31 13.07 1.76 2.76
N SER A 32 11.92 1.63 3.42
CA SER A 32 11.68 2.25 4.71
C SER A 32 12.34 1.49 5.88
N GLN A 33 12.87 0.30 5.62
CA GLN A 33 13.45 -0.59 6.62
C GLN A 33 14.99 -0.61 6.51
N PRO A 34 15.72 -0.84 7.63
CA PRO A 34 17.15 -1.11 7.60
C PRO A 34 17.50 -2.31 6.72
N ALA A 35 18.72 -2.33 6.17
CA ALA A 35 19.22 -3.36 5.26
C ALA A 35 19.10 -4.77 5.86
N TYR A 36 19.41 -4.92 7.15
CA TYR A 36 19.34 -6.22 7.83
C TYR A 36 17.93 -6.83 7.85
N ARG A 37 16.85 -6.04 7.65
CA ARG A 37 15.48 -6.57 7.51
C ARG A 37 15.06 -6.66 6.05
N SER A 38 15.32 -5.61 5.28
CA SER A 38 14.84 -5.51 3.90
C SER A 38 15.50 -6.55 2.99
N LEU A 39 16.79 -6.84 3.17
CA LEU A 39 17.53 -7.77 2.31
C LEU A 39 16.99 -9.20 2.33
N SER A 40 16.55 -9.69 3.49
CA SER A 40 16.01 -11.05 3.63
C SER A 40 14.63 -11.19 2.97
N ALA A 41 13.79 -10.17 3.10
CA ALA A 41 12.50 -10.11 2.42
C ALA A 41 12.66 -9.96 0.89
N VAL A 42 13.58 -9.10 0.44
CA VAL A 42 13.93 -8.92 -0.98
C VAL A 42 14.39 -10.24 -1.60
N ARG A 43 15.25 -10.99 -0.91
CA ARG A 43 15.74 -12.28 -1.41
C ARG A 43 14.63 -13.33 -1.53
N TRP A 44 13.74 -13.38 -0.55
CA TRP A 44 12.60 -14.29 -0.55
C TRP A 44 11.63 -14.00 -1.71
N LEU A 45 11.39 -12.71 -1.99
CA LEU A 45 10.60 -12.25 -3.13
C LEU A 45 11.29 -12.59 -4.46
N PHE A 46 12.62 -12.42 -4.53
CA PHE A 46 13.38 -12.71 -5.74
C PHE A 46 13.35 -14.17 -6.15
N SER A 47 13.60 -15.09 -5.20
CA SER A 47 13.58 -16.53 -5.49
C SER A 47 12.23 -16.95 -6.08
N ARG A 48 11.11 -16.50 -5.50
CA ARG A 48 9.77 -16.83 -6.04
C ARG A 48 9.49 -16.13 -7.38
N GLY A 49 9.86 -14.86 -7.49
CA GLY A 49 9.65 -14.09 -8.71
C GLY A 49 10.41 -14.65 -9.91
N SER A 50 11.64 -15.14 -9.73
CA SER A 50 12.46 -15.68 -10.81
C SER A 50 11.91 -16.96 -11.43
N HIS A 51 11.09 -17.72 -10.71
CA HIS A 51 10.41 -18.90 -11.25
C HIS A 51 9.02 -18.59 -11.81
N VAL A 52 8.29 -17.64 -11.21
CA VAL A 52 6.91 -17.35 -11.62
C VAL A 52 6.86 -16.47 -12.86
N PHE A 53 7.60 -15.36 -12.89
CA PHE A 53 7.44 -14.35 -13.94
C PHE A 53 7.95 -14.80 -15.33
N PRO A 54 9.13 -15.44 -15.46
CA PRO A 54 9.58 -15.96 -16.75
C PRO A 54 8.65 -17.04 -17.31
N SER A 55 8.19 -17.98 -16.46
CA SER A 55 7.24 -19.02 -16.90
C SER A 55 5.90 -18.42 -17.33
N ALA A 56 5.37 -17.45 -16.58
CA ALA A 56 4.14 -16.77 -16.94
C ALA A 56 4.26 -15.96 -18.25
N SER A 57 5.40 -15.30 -18.45
CA SER A 57 5.73 -14.58 -19.69
C SER A 57 5.76 -15.53 -20.90
N ILE A 58 6.46 -16.67 -20.81
CA ILE A 58 6.56 -17.65 -21.90
C ILE A 58 5.19 -18.25 -22.20
N ILE A 59 4.45 -18.69 -21.18
CA ILE A 59 3.12 -19.30 -21.34
C ILE A 59 2.12 -18.33 -21.97
N SER A 60 2.10 -17.08 -21.51
CA SER A 60 1.22 -16.05 -22.08
C SER A 60 1.59 -15.72 -23.52
N THR A 61 2.89 -15.58 -23.83
CA THR A 61 3.41 -15.35 -25.18
C THR A 61 2.97 -16.44 -26.14
N ILE A 62 3.18 -17.72 -25.79
CA ILE A 62 2.79 -18.86 -26.63
C ILE A 62 1.29 -18.86 -26.90
N GLY A 63 0.47 -18.65 -25.86
CA GLY A 63 -0.97 -18.69 -26.04
C GLY A 63 -1.53 -17.46 -26.77
N PHE A 64 -0.86 -16.30 -26.71
CA PHE A 64 -1.18 -15.16 -27.58
C PHE A 64 -0.82 -15.43 -29.04
N ILE A 65 0.35 -16.00 -29.33
CA ILE A 65 0.73 -16.40 -30.69
C ILE A 65 -0.26 -17.44 -31.25
N TYR A 66 -0.63 -18.43 -30.44
CA TYR A 66 -1.64 -19.42 -30.82
C TYR A 66 -2.99 -18.77 -31.11
N SER A 67 -3.43 -17.84 -30.25
CA SER A 67 -4.68 -17.10 -30.43
C SER A 67 -4.68 -16.24 -31.69
N ALA A 68 -3.54 -15.62 -32.02
CA ALA A 68 -3.36 -14.90 -33.26
C ALA A 68 -3.45 -15.83 -34.49
N SER A 69 -2.83 -17.01 -34.42
CA SER A 69 -2.86 -17.99 -35.53
C SER A 69 -4.27 -18.51 -35.81
N VAL A 70 -5.03 -18.86 -34.77
CA VAL A 70 -6.40 -19.36 -34.90
C VAL A 70 -7.31 -18.30 -35.52
N ASP A 71 -7.18 -17.04 -35.08
CA ASP A 71 -7.98 -15.93 -35.63
C ASP A 71 -7.63 -15.60 -37.10
N ASN A 72 -6.44 -15.98 -37.57
CA ASN A 72 -5.96 -15.75 -38.94
C ASN A 72 -6.02 -17.00 -39.84
N GLY A 73 -6.52 -18.13 -39.34
CA GLY A 73 -6.68 -19.38 -40.08
C GLY A 73 -5.40 -20.15 -40.43
N SER A 74 -4.20 -19.59 -40.18
CA SER A 74 -2.91 -20.26 -40.40
C SER A 74 -1.77 -19.59 -39.60
N PHE A 75 -0.71 -20.34 -39.32
CA PHE A 75 0.53 -19.81 -38.74
C PHE A 75 1.38 -19.05 -39.79
N SER A 76 1.30 -19.44 -41.06
CA SER A 76 2.09 -18.85 -42.15
C SER A 76 1.66 -17.43 -42.51
N SER A 77 0.42 -17.03 -42.19
CA SER A 77 -0.10 -15.69 -42.43
C SER A 77 0.34 -14.66 -41.38
N LEU A 78 0.83 -15.09 -40.21
CA LEU A 78 1.25 -14.19 -39.12
C LEU A 78 2.42 -13.27 -39.49
N TYR A 79 3.24 -13.64 -40.47
CA TYR A 79 4.38 -12.85 -40.94
C TYR A 79 3.96 -11.62 -41.77
N SER A 80 2.69 -11.51 -42.18
CA SER A 80 2.16 -10.37 -42.94
C SER A 80 1.24 -9.53 -42.07
N LEU A 81 1.82 -8.65 -41.23
CA LEU A 81 1.08 -7.75 -40.33
C LEU A 81 -0.01 -6.92 -41.03
N SER A 82 0.16 -6.60 -42.32
CA SER A 82 -0.80 -5.86 -43.13
C SER A 82 -2.04 -6.65 -43.53
N ASN A 83 -1.97 -7.99 -43.54
CA ASN A 83 -3.06 -8.88 -43.98
C ASN A 83 -3.79 -9.54 -42.80
N ASN A 84 -3.33 -9.29 -41.57
CA ASN A 84 -3.90 -9.84 -40.36
C ASN A 84 -5.17 -9.10 -39.95
N THR A 85 -6.08 -9.81 -39.28
CA THR A 85 -7.20 -9.14 -38.61
C THR A 85 -6.69 -8.24 -37.48
N SER A 86 -7.43 -7.16 -37.16
CA SER A 86 -7.11 -6.28 -36.03
C SER A 86 -6.96 -7.05 -34.71
N LYS A 87 -7.75 -8.11 -34.54
CA LYS A 87 -7.71 -9.00 -33.37
C LYS A 87 -6.45 -9.87 -33.32
N ALA A 88 -6.04 -10.45 -34.45
CA ALA A 88 -4.78 -11.17 -34.55
C ALA A 88 -3.57 -10.25 -34.28
N ASN A 89 -3.59 -9.03 -34.79
CA ASN A 89 -2.56 -8.02 -34.50
C ASN A 89 -2.53 -7.63 -33.02
N GLY A 90 -3.69 -7.52 -32.36
CA GLY A 90 -3.76 -7.31 -30.91
C GLY A 90 -3.11 -8.44 -30.11
N PHE A 91 -3.34 -9.69 -30.49
CA PHE A 91 -2.67 -10.83 -29.85
C PHE A 91 -1.17 -10.89 -30.13
N LEU A 92 -0.73 -10.56 -31.35
CA LEU A 92 0.71 -10.48 -31.66
C LEU A 92 1.41 -9.37 -30.86
N LEU A 93 0.75 -8.22 -30.68
CA LEU A 93 1.24 -7.15 -29.82
C LEU A 93 1.34 -7.62 -28.36
N ALA A 94 0.30 -8.28 -27.83
CA ALA A 94 0.33 -8.84 -26.49
C ALA A 94 1.44 -9.89 -26.30
N ALA A 95 1.69 -10.74 -27.31
CA ALA A 95 2.80 -11.67 -27.30
C ALA A 95 4.17 -10.97 -27.26
N ALA A 96 4.36 -9.95 -28.10
CA ALA A 96 5.60 -9.17 -28.11
C ALA A 96 5.85 -8.45 -26.77
N LEU A 97 4.80 -7.90 -26.15
CA LEU A 97 4.88 -7.25 -24.85
C LEU A 97 5.19 -8.25 -23.73
N SER A 98 4.53 -9.41 -23.72
CA SER A 98 4.84 -10.48 -22.75
C SER A 98 6.27 -10.98 -22.89
N PHE A 99 6.76 -11.19 -24.11
CA PHE A 99 8.12 -11.66 -24.37
C PHE A 99 9.19 -10.61 -24.01
N GLY A 100 8.87 -9.32 -24.15
CA GLY A 100 9.77 -8.21 -23.82
C GLY A 100 10.28 -8.18 -22.37
N ILE A 101 9.63 -8.92 -21.46
CA ILE A 101 10.06 -9.10 -20.06
C ILE A 101 11.43 -9.80 -19.98
N GLU A 102 11.70 -10.78 -20.85
CA GLU A 102 12.93 -11.59 -20.80
C GLU A 102 14.22 -10.77 -21.06
N PRO A 103 14.36 -10.02 -22.17
CA PRO A 103 15.54 -9.18 -22.39
C PRO A 103 15.66 -8.06 -21.34
N PHE A 104 14.54 -7.56 -20.81
CA PHE A 104 14.58 -6.55 -19.78
C PHE A 104 15.07 -7.12 -18.43
N THR A 105 14.69 -8.36 -18.11
CA THR A 105 15.18 -9.06 -16.91
C THR A 105 16.70 -9.18 -16.93
N GLN A 106 17.33 -9.35 -18.09
CA GLN A 106 18.80 -9.36 -18.23
C GLN A 106 19.47 -8.07 -17.74
N LEU A 107 18.80 -6.91 -17.88
CA LEU A 107 19.29 -5.62 -17.37
C LEU A 107 19.16 -5.50 -15.84
N MET A 108 18.23 -6.26 -15.24
CA MET A 108 17.97 -6.26 -13.79
C MET A 108 18.92 -7.16 -13.03
N ILE A 109 19.41 -8.21 -13.68
CA ILE A 109 20.30 -9.23 -13.12
C ILE A 109 21.45 -8.65 -12.27
N PRO A 110 22.24 -7.66 -12.74
CA PRO A 110 23.36 -7.12 -11.96
C PRO A 110 22.93 -6.49 -10.63
N THR A 111 21.80 -5.77 -10.64
CA THR A 111 21.26 -5.10 -9.43
C THR A 111 20.72 -6.12 -8.44
N ASN A 112 20.03 -7.16 -8.93
CA ASN A 112 19.53 -8.25 -8.10
C ASN A 112 20.68 -8.99 -7.42
N PHE A 113 21.79 -9.23 -8.12
CA PHE A 113 22.97 -9.86 -7.51
C PHE A 113 23.67 -8.99 -6.48
N ALA A 114 23.71 -7.68 -6.69
CA ALA A 114 24.25 -6.78 -5.67
C ALA A 114 23.44 -6.92 -4.36
N LEU A 115 22.10 -6.95 -4.44
CA LEU A 115 21.22 -7.15 -3.29
C LEU A 115 21.43 -8.53 -2.64
N ILE A 116 21.51 -9.60 -3.42
CA ILE A 116 21.75 -10.97 -2.91
C ILE A 116 23.11 -11.08 -2.20
N ARG A 117 24.14 -10.43 -2.73
CA ARG A 117 25.49 -10.41 -2.13
C ARG A 117 25.48 -9.70 -0.78
N GLU A 118 24.84 -8.54 -0.67
CA GLU A 118 24.73 -7.84 0.61
C GLU A 118 23.90 -8.65 1.62
N ASN A 119 22.83 -9.33 1.19
CA ASN A 119 22.09 -10.24 2.06
C ASN A 119 22.96 -11.39 2.59
N ASN A 120 23.78 -12.02 1.73
CA ASN A 120 24.70 -13.08 2.14
C ASN A 120 25.75 -12.58 3.13
N LYS A 121 26.30 -11.38 2.92
CA LYS A 121 27.30 -10.78 3.83
C LYS A 121 26.77 -10.61 5.25
N LEU A 122 25.49 -10.23 5.39
CA LEU A 122 24.85 -10.07 6.69
C LEU A 122 24.31 -11.40 7.25
N GLY A 123 24.45 -12.52 6.53
CA GLY A 123 23.99 -13.84 6.94
C GLY A 123 22.50 -14.08 6.75
N GLY A 124 21.88 -13.43 5.76
CA GLY A 124 20.52 -13.71 5.34
C GLY A 124 20.41 -14.92 4.40
N ALA A 125 19.34 -15.69 4.55
CA ALA A 125 18.98 -16.82 3.69
C ALA A 125 17.73 -16.51 2.85
N ARG A 126 17.39 -17.41 1.92
CA ARG A 126 16.23 -17.26 1.02
C ARG A 126 14.87 -17.52 1.69
N SER A 127 14.86 -18.15 2.87
CA SER A 127 13.66 -18.44 3.66
C SER A 127 14.03 -18.79 5.09
N LYS A 128 13.04 -18.81 5.99
CA LYS A 128 13.23 -19.29 7.38
C LYS A 128 13.72 -20.73 7.43
N LYS A 129 13.21 -21.60 6.56
CA LYS A 129 13.64 -23.00 6.47
C LYS A 129 15.10 -23.11 6.03
N ALA A 130 15.50 -22.38 5.00
CA ALA A 130 16.90 -22.36 4.54
C ALA A 130 17.87 -21.79 5.60
N ALA A 131 17.43 -20.80 6.38
CA ALA A 131 18.21 -20.28 7.50
C ALA A 131 18.42 -21.34 8.60
N ALA A 132 17.40 -22.14 8.92
CA ALA A 132 17.46 -23.18 9.93
C ALA A 132 18.33 -24.38 9.51
N GLU A 133 18.40 -24.68 8.21
CA GLU A 133 19.23 -25.74 7.64
C GLU A 133 20.70 -25.31 7.45
N GLY A 134 21.06 -24.07 7.81
CA GLY A 134 22.41 -23.53 7.67
C GLY A 134 22.80 -23.23 6.22
N ASP A 135 21.83 -23.14 5.30
CA ASP A 135 22.05 -22.86 3.88
C ASP A 135 22.26 -21.35 3.67
N ALA A 136 23.27 -20.79 4.34
CA ALA A 136 23.84 -19.48 4.06
C ALA A 136 24.81 -19.58 2.86
N SER A 137 24.44 -20.33 1.80
CA SER A 137 25.42 -20.77 0.81
C SER A 137 26.17 -19.59 0.19
N ALA A 138 27.44 -19.53 0.53
CA ALA A 138 28.47 -18.79 -0.17
C ALA A 138 28.52 -19.24 -1.64
N ASP A 139 28.70 -18.27 -2.53
CA ASP A 139 29.08 -18.45 -3.95
C ASP A 139 28.27 -19.44 -4.79
N ARG A 140 27.00 -19.12 -5.06
CA ARG A 140 26.28 -19.69 -6.22
C ARG A 140 26.30 -18.73 -7.40
N THR A 141 26.48 -19.26 -8.61
CA THR A 141 26.51 -18.42 -9.82
C THR A 141 25.11 -18.10 -10.34
N ALA A 142 25.03 -16.97 -11.05
CA ALA A 142 23.81 -16.42 -11.63
C ALA A 142 23.00 -17.39 -12.50
N LEU A 143 23.68 -18.33 -13.14
CA LEU A 143 23.09 -19.29 -14.06
C LEU A 143 22.36 -20.41 -13.32
N ASP A 144 22.83 -20.82 -12.14
CA ASP A 144 22.25 -21.93 -11.39
C ASP A 144 20.91 -21.54 -10.74
N SER A 145 20.80 -20.28 -10.29
CA SER A 145 19.58 -19.75 -9.67
C SER A 145 18.48 -19.42 -10.69
N VAL A 146 18.84 -19.06 -11.93
CA VAL A 146 17.86 -18.82 -13.01
C VAL A 146 17.47 -20.13 -13.71
N LYS A 147 18.37 -21.13 -13.75
CA LYS A 147 18.11 -22.44 -14.39
C LYS A 147 17.45 -23.47 -13.48
N GLY A 148 17.25 -23.18 -12.18
CA GLY A 148 16.66 -24.13 -11.22
C GLY A 148 17.43 -25.44 -11.08
N SER A 149 18.73 -25.45 -11.42
CA SER A 149 19.54 -26.66 -11.42
C SER A 149 20.07 -26.97 -10.02
N GLY A 150 19.47 -27.99 -9.39
CA GLY A 150 19.94 -28.56 -8.12
C GLY A 150 19.00 -28.42 -6.92
N GLU A 151 17.73 -28.05 -7.13
CA GLU A 151 16.82 -27.72 -6.04
C GLU A 151 15.90 -28.88 -5.61
N GLY A 152 15.77 -29.07 -4.29
CA GLY A 152 14.50 -29.53 -3.73
C GLY A 152 13.44 -28.45 -3.96
N PHE A 153 12.19 -28.86 -4.23
CA PHE A 153 11.13 -28.00 -4.74
C PHE A 153 10.93 -26.68 -3.95
N GLU A 154 11.33 -25.52 -4.50
CA GLU A 154 11.06 -24.19 -3.90
C GLU A 154 9.56 -23.93 -3.69
N PHE A 155 8.70 -24.51 -4.52
CA PHE A 155 7.24 -24.49 -4.35
C PHE A 155 6.74 -25.26 -3.11
N THR A 156 7.57 -26.11 -2.50
CA THR A 156 7.24 -26.83 -1.26
C THR A 156 7.70 -26.10 -0.01
N ASP A 157 8.54 -25.07 -0.15
CA ASP A 157 8.93 -24.21 0.96
C ASP A 157 7.87 -23.12 1.20
N LEU A 158 6.89 -23.46 2.04
CA LEU A 158 5.85 -22.55 2.51
C LEU A 158 6.32 -21.62 3.64
N SER A 159 7.60 -21.68 4.03
CA SER A 159 8.13 -20.79 5.06
C SER A 159 8.28 -19.35 4.54
N GLY A 160 7.97 -18.40 5.42
CA GLY A 160 8.07 -16.98 5.13
C GLY A 160 9.52 -16.49 5.00
N PRO A 161 9.70 -15.19 4.66
CA PRO A 161 11.02 -14.58 4.66
C PRO A 161 11.64 -14.65 6.05
N GLN A 162 12.96 -14.70 6.10
CA GLN A 162 13.70 -14.45 7.33
C GLN A 162 13.43 -13.01 7.79
N GLU A 163 13.14 -12.82 9.09
CA GLU A 163 12.72 -11.52 9.64
C GLU A 163 13.87 -10.50 9.71
N ARG A 164 15.09 -11.01 9.94
CA ARG A 164 16.33 -10.24 10.02
C ARG A 164 17.51 -11.12 9.67
N THR A 165 18.52 -10.55 9.05
CA THR A 165 19.84 -11.18 8.87
C THR A 165 20.48 -11.47 10.23
N THR A 166 21.52 -12.31 10.27
CA THR A 166 22.17 -12.68 11.54
C THR A 166 22.98 -11.52 12.13
N VAL A 167 23.50 -10.66 11.26
CA VAL A 167 24.24 -9.44 11.61
C VAL A 167 23.37 -8.21 11.30
N ASP A 168 23.33 -7.26 12.24
CA ASP A 168 22.66 -5.97 12.05
C ASP A 168 23.50 -5.06 11.13
N SER A 169 22.85 -4.29 10.26
CA SER A 169 23.51 -3.39 9.31
C SER A 169 23.88 -2.05 9.93
N ASN A 170 24.89 -1.41 9.36
CA ASN A 170 25.27 -0.02 9.68
C ASN A 170 24.68 1.00 8.68
N GLU A 171 24.86 2.30 8.95
CA GLU A 171 24.29 3.39 8.15
C GLU A 171 24.79 3.39 6.69
N GLU A 172 26.05 3.02 6.44
CA GLU A 172 26.61 2.94 5.08
C GLU A 172 26.00 1.77 4.28
N GLU A 173 25.79 0.63 4.94
CA GLU A 173 25.13 -0.53 4.36
C GLU A 173 23.64 -0.25 4.06
N ASP A 174 22.96 0.44 4.97
CA ASP A 174 21.56 0.88 4.79
C ASP A 174 21.42 1.82 3.60
N GLU A 175 22.28 2.83 3.46
CA GLU A 175 22.26 3.76 2.33
C GLU A 175 22.54 3.05 0.99
N LYS A 176 23.50 2.12 1.01
CA LYS A 176 23.85 1.32 -0.18
C LYS A 176 22.69 0.44 -0.62
N VAL A 177 22.02 -0.25 0.31
CA VAL A 177 20.85 -1.08 0.01
C VAL A 177 19.68 -0.23 -0.45
N TYR A 178 19.45 0.93 0.17
CA TYR A 178 18.44 1.89 -0.27
C TYR A 178 18.61 2.28 -1.74
N LYS A 179 19.84 2.64 -2.15
CA LYS A 179 20.18 2.99 -3.55
C LYS A 179 20.00 1.81 -4.51
N LEU A 180 20.35 0.59 -4.08
CA LEU A 180 20.14 -0.62 -4.88
C LEU A 180 18.66 -0.94 -5.06
N LEU A 181 17.85 -0.79 -4.02
CA LEU A 181 16.39 -0.95 -4.07
C LEU A 181 15.74 0.13 -4.93
N GLU A 182 16.22 1.37 -4.88
CA GLU A 182 15.74 2.44 -5.74
C GLU A 182 16.04 2.15 -7.22
N LYS A 183 17.26 1.70 -7.52
CA LYS A 183 17.64 1.28 -8.87
C LYS A 183 16.80 0.10 -9.32
N PHE A 184 16.57 -0.88 -8.45
CA PHE A 184 15.73 -2.03 -8.73
C PHE A 184 14.27 -1.62 -9.02
N ARG A 185 13.71 -0.69 -8.24
CA ARG A 185 12.38 -0.09 -8.48
C ARG A 185 12.30 0.56 -9.85
N TRP A 186 13.27 1.40 -10.18
CA TRP A 186 13.31 2.07 -11.48
C TRP A 186 13.41 1.10 -12.63
N LEU A 187 14.22 0.05 -12.51
CA LEU A 187 14.29 -0.98 -13.54
C LEU A 187 12.94 -1.68 -13.72
N ASN A 188 12.28 -2.15 -12.64
CA ASN A 188 10.94 -2.72 -12.79
C ASN A 188 9.91 -1.74 -13.36
N LEU A 189 9.99 -0.47 -12.99
CA LEU A 189 9.12 0.57 -13.53
C LEU A 189 9.34 0.77 -15.03
N TRP A 190 10.58 0.75 -15.49
CA TRP A 190 10.88 0.81 -16.92
C TRP A 190 10.30 -0.38 -17.68
N CYS A 191 10.34 -1.59 -17.10
CA CYS A 191 9.67 -2.78 -17.63
C CYS A 191 8.16 -2.53 -17.82
N LEU A 192 7.52 -1.88 -16.85
CA LEU A 192 6.09 -1.51 -16.89
C LEU A 192 5.79 -0.36 -17.88
N VAL A 193 6.66 0.64 -17.97
CA VAL A 193 6.44 1.87 -18.76
C VAL A 193 6.72 1.66 -20.26
N THR A 194 7.56 0.70 -20.65
CA THR A 194 7.69 0.29 -22.06
C THR A 194 6.40 -0.28 -22.66
N ILE A 195 5.33 -0.44 -21.87
CA ILE A 195 4.03 -1.01 -22.25
C ILE A 195 2.95 0.08 -22.44
N TYR A 196 3.16 1.33 -22.01
CA TYR A 196 2.17 2.40 -22.16
C TYR A 196 2.78 3.67 -22.75
N LYS A 197 2.57 3.88 -24.05
CA LYS A 197 2.81 5.18 -24.68
C LYS A 197 1.64 5.53 -25.61
N GLU A 198 0.65 6.25 -25.08
CA GLU A 198 -0.28 7.05 -25.88
C GLU A 198 -0.45 8.46 -25.33
N ASN A 199 -0.77 9.36 -26.27
CA ASN A 199 -0.63 10.81 -26.28
C ASN A 199 -1.46 11.59 -25.24
N PRO A 200 -0.95 12.73 -24.73
CA PRO A 200 -1.74 13.69 -23.96
C PRO A 200 -2.24 14.85 -24.85
N ALA A 201 -3.55 15.05 -24.94
CA ALA A 201 -4.12 16.35 -25.31
C ALA A 201 -5.58 16.47 -24.87
N THR A 202 -5.85 17.25 -23.82
CA THR A 202 -6.54 18.55 -23.87
C THR A 202 -6.85 19.03 -22.45
N LYS A 203 -6.60 20.33 -22.21
CA LYS A 203 -6.81 21.02 -20.93
C LYS A 203 -8.07 21.88 -21.06
N CYS A 204 -8.99 21.79 -20.09
CA CYS A 204 -9.95 22.83 -19.72
C CYS A 204 -9.88 23.00 -18.20
N GLN A 205 -9.86 24.24 -17.72
CA GLN A 205 -10.15 24.65 -16.34
C GLN A 205 -11.69 24.67 -16.16
N ASP A 206 -12.32 24.37 -15.03
CA ASP A 206 -11.90 23.98 -13.68
C ASP A 206 -12.89 22.92 -13.19
N ASP A 207 -12.46 21.66 -13.05
CA ASP A 207 -13.06 20.67 -12.14
C ASP A 207 -11.89 19.98 -11.42
N ILE A 208 -11.84 20.12 -10.10
CA ILE A 208 -10.84 19.45 -9.26
C ILE A 208 -11.21 17.97 -9.26
N ASN A 209 -10.33 17.14 -9.82
CA ASN A 209 -10.45 15.69 -9.86
C ASN A 209 -9.20 15.04 -9.29
N VAL A 210 -9.39 13.88 -8.65
CA VAL A 210 -8.29 13.04 -8.18
C VAL A 210 -7.80 12.16 -9.33
N LYS A 211 -6.55 12.37 -9.76
CA LYS A 211 -5.90 11.62 -10.85
C LYS A 211 -5.41 10.24 -10.41
N ARG A 212 -5.00 10.12 -9.15
CA ARG A 212 -4.49 8.88 -8.54
C ARG A 212 -4.71 8.89 -7.04
N THR A 213 -4.79 7.72 -6.41
CA THR A 213 -4.89 7.66 -4.95
C THR A 213 -3.56 8.07 -4.34
N ALA A 214 -3.52 8.90 -3.30
CA ALA A 214 -2.28 9.28 -2.64
C ALA A 214 -2.54 9.88 -1.27
N TYR A 215 -1.51 9.96 -0.45
CA TYR A 215 -1.57 10.64 0.83
C TYR A 215 -0.37 11.57 1.01
N TRP A 216 -0.65 12.80 1.43
CA TRP A 216 0.35 13.75 1.90
C TRP A 216 0.21 13.91 3.42
N CYS A 217 1.35 13.95 4.10
CA CYS A 217 1.47 13.93 5.54
C CYS A 217 2.43 15.02 6.01
N HIS A 218 2.04 15.70 7.09
CA HIS A 218 2.86 16.65 7.83
C HIS A 218 2.74 16.35 9.33
N SER A 219 3.85 16.02 9.97
CA SER A 219 3.95 15.86 11.42
C SER A 219 4.91 16.90 11.95
N GLY A 220 4.38 17.92 12.63
CA GLY A 220 5.21 19.06 13.02
C GLY A 220 4.42 20.24 13.58
N PRO A 221 5.06 21.43 13.64
CA PRO A 221 4.40 22.68 14.02
C PRO A 221 3.24 23.01 13.09
N LEU A 222 2.27 23.81 13.58
CA LEU A 222 1.17 24.30 12.75
C LEU A 222 1.70 24.98 11.47
N LEU A 223 1.15 24.61 10.30
CA LEU A 223 1.57 25.21 9.04
C LEU A 223 1.18 26.68 9.00
N ASP A 224 2.12 27.54 8.64
CA ASP A 224 1.89 28.98 8.53
C ASP A 224 1.16 29.30 7.21
N VAL A 225 -0.14 29.51 7.30
CA VAL A 225 -1.02 29.83 6.16
C VAL A 225 -0.73 31.18 5.51
N SER A 226 0.04 32.06 6.17
CA SER A 226 0.50 33.33 5.56
C SER A 226 1.71 33.15 4.65
N LYS A 227 2.39 32.00 4.76
CA LYS A 227 3.51 31.61 3.93
C LYS A 227 3.06 30.59 2.88
N ALA A 228 3.92 30.38 1.89
CA ALA A 228 3.75 29.26 0.98
C ALA A 228 3.71 27.94 1.76
N LEU A 229 2.79 27.04 1.37
CA LEU A 229 2.79 25.67 1.85
C LEU A 229 4.10 24.96 1.49
N PRO A 230 4.45 23.84 2.15
CA PRO A 230 5.70 23.17 1.89
C PRO A 230 5.85 22.68 0.43
N PRO A 231 7.06 22.65 -0.15
CA PRO A 231 7.29 22.17 -1.52
C PRO A 231 6.71 20.78 -1.79
N THR A 232 6.80 19.88 -0.81
CA THR A 232 6.25 18.50 -0.89
C THR A 232 4.74 18.48 -1.07
N PHE A 233 4.02 19.50 -0.60
CA PHE A 233 2.58 19.64 -0.82
C PHE A 233 2.29 19.99 -2.28
N TYR A 234 3.01 20.94 -2.87
CA TYR A 234 2.81 21.31 -4.28
C TYR A 234 3.17 20.17 -5.23
N GLU A 235 4.20 19.38 -4.89
CA GLU A 235 4.52 18.14 -5.61
C GLU A 235 3.35 17.16 -5.56
N PHE A 236 2.80 16.91 -4.36
CA PHE A 236 1.61 16.09 -4.19
C PHE A 236 0.44 16.63 -5.02
N GLU A 237 0.08 17.90 -4.86
CA GLU A 237 -1.06 18.53 -5.55
C GLU A 237 -0.92 18.38 -7.08
N THR A 238 0.25 18.72 -7.61
CA THR A 238 0.53 18.65 -9.04
C THR A 238 0.49 17.22 -9.58
N GLN A 239 0.95 16.24 -8.81
CA GLN A 239 0.96 14.84 -9.26
C GLN A 239 -0.39 14.15 -9.11
N VAL A 240 -1.19 14.57 -8.12
CA VAL A 240 -2.37 13.84 -7.66
C VAL A 240 -3.68 14.48 -8.11
N LEU A 241 -3.72 15.80 -8.34
CA LEU A 241 -4.96 16.52 -8.65
C LEU A 241 -4.93 17.20 -10.03
N THR A 242 -6.07 17.33 -10.70
CA THR A 242 -6.19 18.09 -11.96
C THR A 242 -6.22 19.61 -11.75
N GLY A 243 -6.59 20.07 -10.55
CA GLY A 243 -6.69 21.47 -10.16
C GLY A 243 -6.16 21.72 -8.75
N SER A 244 -6.17 22.98 -8.31
CA SER A 244 -5.66 23.35 -6.99
C SER A 244 -6.74 23.38 -5.92
N ILE A 245 -6.40 22.90 -4.72
CA ILE A 245 -7.28 22.91 -3.54
C ILE A 245 -7.00 24.08 -2.60
N HIS A 246 -6.06 24.98 -2.93
CA HIS A 246 -5.65 26.07 -2.04
C HIS A 246 -6.80 26.93 -1.52
N ASN A 247 -7.74 27.28 -2.40
CA ASN A 247 -8.86 28.15 -2.07
C ASN A 247 -9.78 27.57 -0.98
N ILE A 248 -9.75 26.26 -0.77
CA ILE A 248 -10.55 25.56 0.25
C ILE A 248 -9.66 25.13 1.43
N LEU A 249 -8.44 24.67 1.14
CA LEU A 249 -7.50 24.17 2.14
C LEU A 249 -6.95 25.29 3.05
N ILE A 250 -6.59 26.45 2.49
CA ILE A 250 -5.99 27.55 3.26
C ILE A 250 -6.97 28.10 4.31
N PRO A 251 -8.24 28.44 3.96
CA PRO A 251 -9.22 28.87 4.96
C PRO A 251 -9.47 27.81 6.04
N PHE A 252 -9.54 26.54 5.67
CA PHE A 252 -9.66 25.43 6.62
C PHE A 252 -8.48 25.38 7.59
N LEU A 253 -7.24 25.41 7.08
CA LEU A 253 -6.04 25.43 7.92
C LEU A 253 -6.00 26.64 8.85
N ALA A 254 -6.39 27.82 8.36
CA ALA A 254 -6.45 29.03 9.19
C ALA A 254 -7.43 28.86 10.35
N HIS A 255 -8.62 28.32 10.07
CA HIS A 255 -9.63 28.04 11.09
C HIS A 255 -9.13 27.02 12.13
N ILE A 256 -8.58 25.90 11.69
CA ILE A 256 -8.07 24.84 12.57
C ILE A 256 -6.89 25.34 13.40
N ASN A 257 -5.95 26.06 12.80
CA ASN A 257 -4.80 26.60 13.52
C ASN A 257 -5.25 27.54 14.66
N ASN A 258 -6.22 28.43 14.39
CA ASN A 258 -6.77 29.32 15.41
C ASN A 258 -7.44 28.52 16.55
N LEU A 259 -8.20 27.48 16.21
CA LEU A 259 -8.82 26.59 17.19
C LEU A 259 -7.77 25.88 18.06
N LEU A 260 -6.72 25.33 17.45
CA LEU A 260 -5.67 24.60 18.16
C LEU A 260 -4.83 25.52 19.05
N VAL A 261 -4.45 26.71 18.55
CA VAL A 261 -3.74 27.72 19.34
C VAL A 261 -4.55 28.17 20.54
N ALA A 262 -5.86 28.38 20.38
CA ALA A 262 -6.76 28.73 21.49
C ALA A 262 -6.85 27.62 22.56
N LYS A 263 -6.54 26.37 22.20
CA LYS A 263 -6.44 25.22 23.11
C LYS A 263 -5.02 24.95 23.60
N GLY A 264 -4.06 25.83 23.30
CA GLY A 264 -2.66 25.68 23.70
C GLY A 264 -1.88 24.65 22.88
N VAL A 265 -2.44 24.14 21.78
CA VAL A 265 -1.78 23.17 20.91
C VAL A 265 -1.07 23.88 19.76
N ARG A 266 0.20 23.52 19.54
CA ARG A 266 1.07 24.13 18.51
C ARG A 266 1.64 23.13 17.50
N HIS A 267 1.29 21.87 17.63
CA HIS A 267 1.73 20.81 16.74
C HIS A 267 0.57 19.89 16.40
N TYR A 268 0.68 19.21 15.27
CA TYR A 268 -0.32 18.31 14.77
C TYR A 268 0.30 17.32 13.78
N PHE A 269 -0.33 16.15 13.68
CA PHE A 269 -0.20 15.27 12.55
C PHE A 269 -1.35 15.53 11.59
N PHE A 270 -1.02 16.09 10.44
CA PHE A 270 -1.93 16.54 9.42
C PHE A 270 -1.79 15.66 8.18
N THR A 271 -2.92 15.15 7.68
CA THR A 271 -2.92 14.30 6.49
C THR A 271 -3.99 14.74 5.50
N ILE A 272 -3.65 14.62 4.22
CA ILE A 272 -4.55 14.81 3.08
C ILE A 272 -4.52 13.50 2.30
N ARG A 273 -5.66 12.81 2.23
CA ARG A 273 -5.83 11.58 1.45
C ARG A 273 -6.69 11.89 0.24
N ALA A 274 -6.09 11.76 -0.95
CA ALA A 274 -6.80 11.75 -2.21
C ALA A 274 -7.09 10.29 -2.60
N SER A 275 -8.29 9.99 -3.06
CA SER A 275 -8.67 8.64 -3.51
C SER A 275 -9.48 8.73 -4.78
N VAL A 276 -9.09 7.93 -5.78
CA VAL A 276 -9.91 7.76 -6.99
C VAL A 276 -11.19 7.01 -6.65
N PRO A 277 -12.24 7.10 -7.48
CA PRO A 277 -13.44 6.29 -7.31
C PRO A 277 -13.09 4.81 -7.20
N THR A 278 -13.70 4.13 -6.23
CA THR A 278 -13.40 2.71 -5.96
C THR A 278 -14.59 2.01 -5.31
N HIS A 279 -14.78 0.75 -5.69
CA HIS A 279 -15.79 -0.16 -5.11
C HIS A 279 -15.39 -0.70 -3.74
N GLU A 280 -14.17 -0.44 -3.30
CA GLU A 280 -13.65 -0.93 -2.03
C GLU A 280 -14.52 -0.51 -0.82
N PHE A 281 -15.24 0.60 -0.94
CA PHE A 281 -16.03 1.22 0.12
C PHE A 281 -17.53 1.24 -0.16
N ASP A 282 -18.01 0.48 -1.16
CA ASP A 282 -19.45 0.34 -1.43
C ASP A 282 -20.20 -0.24 -0.22
N ARG A 283 -19.49 -1.05 0.57
CA ARG A 283 -19.94 -1.52 1.86
C ARG A 283 -19.32 -0.68 2.98
N PRO A 284 -20.12 -0.14 3.93
CA PRO A 284 -19.61 0.55 5.10
C PRO A 284 -18.61 -0.30 5.88
N ARG A 285 -17.52 0.32 6.29
CA ARG A 285 -16.43 -0.27 7.08
C ARG A 285 -16.42 0.37 8.46
N TRP A 286 -17.43 0.06 9.25
CA TRP A 286 -17.56 0.61 10.60
C TRP A 286 -16.37 0.20 11.48
N HIS A 287 -15.67 1.20 12.01
CA HIS A 287 -14.53 1.01 12.88
C HIS A 287 -14.37 2.17 13.88
N THR A 288 -13.49 1.95 14.85
CA THR A 288 -12.98 2.96 15.77
C THR A 288 -11.48 3.08 15.55
N ASP A 289 -10.98 4.32 15.52
CA ASP A 289 -9.54 4.54 15.52
C ASP A 289 -8.90 4.03 16.82
N GLU A 290 -7.68 3.53 16.73
CA GLU A 290 -6.84 3.25 17.89
C GLU A 290 -6.23 4.53 18.45
N LEU A 291 -5.69 4.44 19.67
CA LEU A 291 -5.01 5.57 20.30
C LEU A 291 -3.66 5.84 19.63
N PHE A 292 -3.45 7.06 19.12
CA PHE A 292 -2.16 7.45 18.54
C PHE A 292 -1.05 7.56 19.60
N PHE A 293 -1.38 8.06 20.80
CA PHE A 293 -0.39 8.50 21.80
C PHE A 293 -0.27 7.58 23.02
N THR A 294 -0.47 6.26 22.85
CA THR A 294 -0.24 5.31 23.93
C THR A 294 1.25 5.07 24.20
N GLU A 295 1.64 5.20 25.47
CA GLU A 295 2.91 4.66 25.97
C GLU A 295 2.76 3.13 26.03
N ALA A 296 3.32 2.42 25.05
CA ALA A 296 3.35 0.97 25.11
C ALA A 296 4.41 0.53 26.13
N PRO A 297 4.08 -0.31 27.12
CA PRO A 297 5.09 -0.96 27.94
C PRO A 297 6.02 -1.72 26.99
N ASN A 298 7.31 -1.36 26.97
CA ASN A 298 8.36 -1.99 26.16
C ASN A 298 8.42 -1.59 24.66
N GLY A 299 7.79 -0.49 24.25
CA GLY A 299 7.96 0.03 22.87
C GLY A 299 7.37 -0.87 21.76
N VAL A 300 6.57 -1.87 22.13
CA VAL A 300 5.87 -2.74 21.18
C VAL A 300 4.66 -1.97 20.63
N LEU A 301 4.53 -1.92 19.31
CA LEU A 301 3.36 -1.34 18.64
C LEU A 301 2.09 -2.08 19.07
N LEU A 302 1.24 -1.41 19.85
CA LEU A 302 -0.14 -1.82 20.07
C LEU A 302 -0.90 -1.68 18.75
N GLY A 303 -1.45 -2.79 18.25
CA GLY A 303 -2.34 -2.80 17.08
C GLY A 303 -1.78 -3.29 15.75
N THR A 304 -0.48 -3.63 15.62
CA THR A 304 0.09 -4.12 14.34
C THR A 304 0.35 -5.63 14.28
N ARG A 305 0.13 -6.38 15.36
CA ARG A 305 0.09 -7.84 15.28
C ARG A 305 -1.34 -8.28 14.97
N LEU A 306 -1.68 -8.31 13.68
CA LEU A 306 -2.82 -9.08 13.19
C LEU A 306 -2.73 -10.49 13.80
N GLY A 307 -3.75 -10.91 14.56
CA GLY A 307 -3.88 -12.26 15.13
C GLY A 307 -3.40 -12.47 16.58
N LEU A 308 -2.84 -11.47 17.26
CA LEU A 308 -2.81 -11.48 18.72
C LEU A 308 -4.01 -10.70 19.23
N LYS A 309 -4.76 -11.27 20.18
CA LYS A 309 -5.75 -10.52 20.98
C LYS A 309 -5.08 -9.20 21.33
N SER A 310 -5.61 -8.09 20.80
CA SER A 310 -5.08 -6.76 21.10
C SER A 310 -4.90 -6.71 22.60
N ILE A 311 -3.66 -6.55 23.08
CA ILE A 311 -3.38 -6.37 24.50
C ILE A 311 -3.88 -4.96 24.80
N SER A 312 -5.20 -4.77 24.83
CA SER A 312 -5.79 -3.56 25.36
C SER A 312 -5.54 -3.66 26.86
N ASP A 313 -4.45 -3.07 27.33
CA ASP A 313 -4.37 -2.74 28.73
C ASP A 313 -5.62 -1.91 29.03
N LYS A 314 -6.49 -2.44 29.89
CA LYS A 314 -7.68 -1.77 30.45
C LYS A 314 -7.35 -0.47 31.22
N TYR A 315 -6.13 0.03 31.08
CA TYR A 315 -5.50 1.07 31.88
C TYR A 315 -4.90 2.20 31.02
N ALA A 316 -5.10 2.21 29.70
CA ALA A 316 -4.72 3.36 28.88
C ALA A 316 -5.67 4.53 29.20
N HIS A 317 -5.26 5.35 30.17
CA HIS A 317 -5.94 6.60 30.49
C HIS A 317 -5.84 7.54 29.28
N ASN A 318 -6.98 8.10 28.87
CA ASN A 318 -7.01 9.16 27.88
C ASN A 318 -6.88 10.52 28.58
N ASP A 319 -5.66 10.86 28.98
CA ASP A 319 -5.31 12.13 29.61
C ASP A 319 -4.74 13.17 28.62
N GLY A 320 -4.50 12.78 27.36
CA GLY A 320 -3.83 13.59 26.34
C GLY A 320 -4.67 14.00 25.12
N THR A 321 -4.01 14.25 24.00
CA THR A 321 -4.60 14.78 22.76
C THR A 321 -5.15 13.69 21.82
N ASN A 322 -5.67 12.58 22.35
CA ASN A 322 -6.28 11.50 21.56
C ASN A 322 -7.70 11.88 21.07
N TRP A 323 -7.74 12.82 20.13
CA TRP A 323 -8.91 13.23 19.38
C TRP A 323 -8.46 13.69 17.99
N LYS A 324 -9.37 13.67 17.02
CA LYS A 324 -9.09 14.10 15.66
C LYS A 324 -10.18 15.03 15.13
N ILE A 325 -9.79 15.87 14.19
CA ILE A 325 -10.68 16.68 13.36
C ILE A 325 -10.56 16.16 11.95
N CYS A 326 -11.68 15.90 11.29
CA CYS A 326 -11.66 15.55 9.88
C CYS A 326 -12.72 16.29 9.07
N THR A 327 -12.42 16.53 7.80
CA THR A 327 -13.36 17.08 6.82
C THR A 327 -13.07 16.48 5.44
N THR A 328 -13.96 16.73 4.49
CA THR A 328 -13.78 16.33 3.10
C THR A 328 -13.87 17.59 2.23
N LEU A 329 -12.80 17.87 1.48
CA LEU A 329 -12.73 19.04 0.59
C LEU A 329 -13.39 18.75 -0.77
N LEU A 330 -13.44 17.48 -1.16
CA LEU A 330 -14.05 16.99 -2.40
C LEU A 330 -14.62 15.60 -2.17
N GLY A 331 -15.85 15.34 -2.63
CA GLY A 331 -16.51 14.05 -2.49
C GLY A 331 -17.26 13.88 -1.16
N PRO A 332 -17.76 12.67 -0.88
CA PRO A 332 -18.64 12.42 0.26
C PRO A 332 -17.89 12.45 1.60
N SER A 333 -18.59 12.91 2.65
CA SER A 333 -18.08 12.99 4.01
C SER A 333 -18.01 11.63 4.72
N THR A 334 -17.12 11.54 5.71
CA THR A 334 -17.06 10.38 6.62
C THR A 334 -18.39 10.21 7.34
N LEU A 335 -18.84 8.97 7.44
CA LEU A 335 -20.09 8.58 8.09
C LEU A 335 -19.83 8.24 9.56
N PHE A 336 -20.69 8.68 10.46
CA PHE A 336 -20.62 8.45 11.89
C PHE A 336 -21.89 7.80 12.38
N ILE A 337 -21.77 6.85 13.32
CA ILE A 337 -22.94 6.40 14.08
C ILE A 337 -23.46 7.56 14.94
N PRO A 338 -24.78 7.82 14.99
CA PRO A 338 -25.33 8.89 15.82
C PRO A 338 -24.90 8.80 17.30
N PRO A 339 -24.68 9.93 18.00
CA PRO A 339 -24.13 9.94 19.36
C PRO A 339 -24.86 9.06 20.37
N ASN A 340 -26.19 8.95 20.25
CA ASN A 340 -27.04 8.13 21.10
C ASN A 340 -26.83 6.61 20.91
N HIS A 341 -26.23 6.18 19.80
CA HIS A 341 -25.97 4.77 19.48
C HIS A 341 -24.50 4.36 19.63
N GLN A 342 -23.59 5.32 19.84
CA GLN A 342 -22.14 5.08 19.90
C GLN A 342 -21.73 4.00 20.91
N SER A 343 -22.28 4.02 22.13
CA SER A 343 -21.93 3.01 23.15
C SER A 343 -22.37 1.61 22.76
N GLU A 344 -23.51 1.47 22.09
CA GLU A 344 -24.02 0.17 21.67
C GLU A 344 -23.29 -0.33 20.43
N ALA A 345 -22.95 0.58 19.50
CA ALA A 345 -22.16 0.28 18.32
C ALA A 345 -20.77 -0.28 18.69
N ARG A 346 -20.09 0.30 19.69
CA ARG A 346 -18.81 -0.23 20.20
C ARG A 346 -18.94 -1.65 20.76
N LYS A 347 -20.00 -1.93 21.53
CA LYS A 347 -20.26 -3.29 22.06
C LYS A 347 -20.46 -4.30 20.93
N ARG A 348 -21.17 -3.92 19.86
CA ARG A 348 -21.37 -4.77 18.67
C ARG A 348 -20.07 -4.99 17.91
N GLN A 349 -19.26 -3.95 17.72
CA GLN A 349 -17.92 -4.05 17.13
C GLN A 349 -17.02 -5.01 17.91
N ASP A 350 -17.01 -4.93 19.25
CA ASP A 350 -16.25 -5.83 20.11
C ASP A 350 -16.75 -7.27 20.04
N SER A 351 -18.07 -7.45 19.98
CA SER A 351 -18.69 -8.77 19.88
C SER A 351 -18.38 -9.42 18.54
N ALA A 352 -18.57 -8.70 17.43
CA ALA A 352 -18.23 -9.16 16.08
C ALA A 352 -16.74 -9.54 15.98
N SER A 353 -15.86 -8.70 16.50
CA SER A 353 -14.41 -8.96 16.51
C SER A 353 -14.06 -10.22 17.31
N LYS A 354 -14.70 -10.46 18.45
CA LYS A 354 -14.49 -11.67 19.26
C LYS A 354 -15.04 -12.92 18.57
N ASN A 355 -16.19 -12.81 17.92
CA ASN A 355 -16.83 -13.92 17.22
C ASN A 355 -16.05 -14.36 15.98
N ALA A 356 -15.48 -13.41 15.24
CA ALA A 356 -14.67 -13.68 14.05
C ALA A 356 -13.20 -14.02 14.37
N SER A 357 -12.75 -13.81 15.60
CA SER A 357 -11.38 -14.11 16.03
C SER A 357 -11.15 -15.62 16.02
N THR A 358 -10.28 -16.08 15.13
CA THR A 358 -9.82 -17.47 15.10
C THR A 358 -8.51 -17.61 15.88
N GLU A 359 -8.39 -18.66 16.72
CA GLU A 359 -7.13 -18.97 17.37
C GLU A 359 -6.13 -19.50 16.33
N HIS A 360 -5.26 -18.63 15.84
CA HIS A 360 -4.15 -19.02 14.98
C HIS A 360 -2.96 -18.06 15.13
N GLU A 361 -1.76 -18.58 14.93
CA GLU A 361 -0.53 -17.80 14.98
C GLU A 361 -0.34 -17.06 13.64
N CYS A 362 -0.80 -15.80 13.58
CA CYS A 362 -0.57 -14.94 12.40
C CYS A 362 0.90 -14.49 12.38
N LEU A 363 1.74 -15.22 11.63
CA LEU A 363 3.15 -14.88 11.39
C LEU A 363 3.36 -13.93 10.19
N SER A 364 2.28 -13.50 9.52
CA SER A 364 2.33 -12.68 8.32
C SER A 364 1.29 -11.56 8.36
N ILE A 365 1.70 -10.37 7.89
CA ILE A 365 0.84 -9.19 7.69
C ILE A 365 -0.30 -9.48 6.71
N ARG A 366 -0.13 -10.45 5.80
CA ARG A 366 -1.14 -10.87 4.82
C ARG A 366 -1.71 -12.27 5.14
N CYS A 367 -1.94 -12.58 6.41
CA CYS A 367 -2.57 -13.85 6.76
C CYS A 367 -4.02 -13.89 6.24
N VAL A 368 -4.33 -14.90 5.42
CA VAL A 368 -5.67 -15.12 4.86
C VAL A 368 -6.72 -15.31 5.96
N GLY A 369 -6.38 -15.96 7.07
CA GLY A 369 -7.28 -16.11 8.22
C GLY A 369 -7.60 -14.77 8.88
N CYS A 370 -6.57 -13.95 9.13
CA CYS A 370 -6.74 -12.59 9.66
C CYS A 370 -7.54 -11.69 8.68
N ALA A 371 -7.34 -11.83 7.36
CA ALA A 371 -8.11 -11.09 6.34
C ALA A 371 -9.59 -11.53 6.27
N ALA A 372 -9.85 -12.84 6.26
CA ALA A 372 -11.20 -13.39 6.25
C ALA A 372 -11.97 -13.03 7.52
N ALA A 373 -11.31 -13.06 8.69
CA ALA A 373 -11.89 -12.59 9.94
C ALA A 373 -12.27 -11.10 9.87
N ALA A 374 -11.37 -10.26 9.36
CA ALA A 374 -11.67 -8.82 9.19
C ALA A 374 -12.85 -8.59 8.23
N ASP A 375 -12.95 -9.37 7.14
CA ASP A 375 -14.08 -9.28 6.22
C ASP A 375 -15.40 -9.78 6.82
N ALA A 376 -15.37 -10.83 7.65
CA ALA A 376 -16.53 -11.30 8.39
C ALA A 376 -17.02 -10.24 9.40
N VAL A 377 -16.11 -9.59 10.13
CA VAL A 377 -16.44 -8.47 11.03
C VAL A 377 -17.09 -7.33 10.24
N ARG A 378 -16.53 -6.97 9.09
CA ARG A 378 -17.11 -5.92 8.23
C ARG A 378 -18.52 -6.26 7.78
N GLU A 379 -18.77 -7.52 7.42
CA GLU A 379 -20.10 -7.99 7.00
C GLU A 379 -21.13 -7.92 8.14
N GLU A 380 -20.74 -8.42 9.32
CA GLU A 380 -21.59 -8.39 10.50
C GLU A 380 -21.91 -6.94 10.90
N LEU A 381 -20.91 -6.05 10.91
CA LEU A 381 -21.11 -4.65 11.32
C LEU A 381 -21.90 -3.83 10.31
N ALA A 382 -21.72 -4.05 9.01
CA ALA A 382 -22.54 -3.40 7.99
C ALA A 382 -24.04 -3.71 8.20
N THR A 383 -24.35 -4.95 8.57
CA THR A 383 -25.73 -5.39 8.82
C THR A 383 -26.25 -4.93 10.16
N THR A 384 -25.49 -5.14 11.24
CA THR A 384 -25.95 -4.91 12.61
C THR A 384 -25.96 -3.43 12.98
N LEU A 385 -25.13 -2.59 12.37
CA LEU A 385 -25.11 -1.15 12.64
C LEU A 385 -25.98 -0.35 11.66
N GLY A 386 -26.39 -0.93 10.52
CA GLY A 386 -27.30 -0.29 9.56
C GLY A 386 -28.55 0.34 10.19
N PRO A 387 -29.26 -0.35 11.11
CA PRO A 387 -30.43 0.22 11.78
C PRO A 387 -30.17 1.45 12.66
N PHE A 388 -28.92 1.72 13.05
CA PHE A 388 -28.59 2.94 13.81
C PHE A 388 -28.52 4.19 12.94
N GLY A 389 -28.52 4.03 11.61
CA GLY A 389 -28.34 5.12 10.67
C GLY A 389 -26.91 5.66 10.68
N ALA A 390 -26.72 6.76 9.95
CA ALA A 390 -25.43 7.45 9.84
C ALA A 390 -25.63 8.96 9.77
N GLU A 391 -24.73 9.69 10.40
CA GLU A 391 -24.61 11.15 10.31
C GLU A 391 -23.29 11.48 9.59
N ALA A 392 -23.27 12.59 8.85
CA ALA A 392 -22.08 13.06 8.16
C ALA A 392 -22.01 14.58 8.23
N ALA A 393 -20.79 15.11 8.30
CA ALA A 393 -20.57 16.56 8.23
C ALA A 393 -21.01 17.09 6.85
N SER A 394 -21.74 18.20 6.83
CA SER A 394 -22.13 18.88 5.60
C SER A 394 -20.93 19.53 4.93
N LEU A 395 -21.10 19.98 3.69
CA LEU A 395 -20.04 20.71 2.98
C LEU A 395 -19.64 21.97 3.76
N GLY A 396 -18.34 22.13 4.03
CA GLY A 396 -17.80 23.24 4.84
C GLY A 396 -17.80 22.99 6.34
N GLU A 397 -18.39 21.89 6.82
CA GLU A 397 -18.32 21.47 8.21
C GLU A 397 -17.13 20.52 8.44
N CYS A 398 -16.74 20.35 9.70
CA CYS A 398 -15.77 19.34 10.11
C CYS A 398 -16.31 18.55 11.29
N ALA A 399 -15.94 17.27 11.36
CA ALA A 399 -16.25 16.42 12.48
C ALA A 399 -15.07 16.44 13.46
N MET A 400 -15.34 16.69 14.74
CA MET A 400 -14.37 16.58 15.83
C MET A 400 -14.81 15.46 16.77
N PHE A 401 -13.92 14.52 17.05
CA PHE A 401 -14.27 13.37 17.86
C PHE A 401 -13.06 12.73 18.54
N LYS A 402 -13.33 12.02 19.63
CA LYS A 402 -12.32 11.22 20.34
C LYS A 402 -12.02 9.94 19.55
N ILE A 403 -10.82 9.42 19.73
CA ILE A 403 -10.35 8.15 19.16
C ILE A 403 -10.07 7.16 20.29
N GLY A 404 -9.99 5.88 19.99
CA GLY A 404 -9.75 4.82 20.98
C GLY A 404 -10.96 3.91 21.11
N ARG A 405 -10.70 2.65 21.45
CA ARG A 405 -11.70 1.58 21.40
C ARG A 405 -12.89 1.79 22.34
N ASP A 406 -12.67 2.35 23.53
CA ASP A 406 -13.72 2.42 24.57
C ASP A 406 -14.63 3.64 24.45
N PHE A 407 -14.15 4.73 23.84
CA PHE A 407 -14.81 6.04 23.84
C PHE A 407 -14.75 6.76 22.49
N GLY A 408 -14.06 6.19 21.50
CA GLY A 408 -13.96 6.73 20.16
C GLY A 408 -15.28 6.66 19.40
N ALA A 409 -15.43 7.55 18.43
CA ALA A 409 -16.57 7.51 17.54
C ALA A 409 -16.44 6.34 16.55
N VAL A 410 -17.47 5.49 16.51
CA VAL A 410 -17.65 4.50 15.45
C VAL A 410 -18.01 5.24 14.17
N HIS A 411 -17.19 5.05 13.14
CA HIS A 411 -17.30 5.75 11.87
C HIS A 411 -16.92 4.83 10.69
N SER A 412 -17.27 5.26 9.48
CA SER A 412 -17.00 4.55 8.25
C SER A 412 -16.67 5.55 7.14
N GLU A 413 -15.82 5.14 6.21
CA GLU A 413 -15.78 5.81 4.91
C GLU A 413 -17.14 5.68 4.20
N PRO A 414 -17.53 6.70 3.42
CA PRO A 414 -18.71 6.63 2.58
C PRO A 414 -18.49 5.74 1.35
N CYS A 415 -19.57 5.41 0.64
CA CYS A 415 -19.49 4.85 -0.70
C CYS A 415 -18.68 5.78 -1.62
N MET A 416 -17.72 5.23 -2.37
CA MET A 416 -16.81 6.00 -3.22
C MET A 416 -16.88 5.60 -4.70
N SER A 417 -17.73 4.65 -5.08
CA SER A 417 -17.88 4.23 -6.48
C SER A 417 -18.81 5.13 -7.29
N GLU A 418 -19.73 5.84 -6.63
CA GLU A 418 -20.77 6.65 -7.30
C GLU A 418 -20.28 8.03 -7.76
N GLY A 419 -19.12 8.49 -7.29
CA GLY A 419 -18.56 9.80 -7.64
C GLY A 419 -17.60 9.75 -8.83
N SER A 420 -17.67 10.73 -9.75
CA SER A 420 -16.76 10.81 -10.89
C SER A 420 -15.42 11.52 -10.58
N SER A 421 -15.38 12.38 -9.56
CA SER A 421 -14.24 13.27 -9.28
C SER A 421 -13.24 12.73 -8.25
N GLY A 422 -13.54 11.58 -7.63
CA GLY A 422 -12.80 11.06 -6.48
C GLY A 422 -13.08 11.82 -5.19
N ARG A 423 -12.27 11.56 -4.16
CA ARG A 423 -12.44 12.09 -2.80
C ARG A 423 -11.14 12.69 -2.26
N ILE A 424 -11.22 13.87 -1.65
CA ILE A 424 -10.10 14.52 -0.94
C ILE A 424 -10.49 14.68 0.54
N PHE A 425 -9.99 13.76 1.35
CA PHE A 425 -10.21 13.71 2.79
C PHE A 425 -9.06 14.35 3.54
N VAL A 426 -9.39 15.09 4.60
CA VAL A 426 -8.43 15.79 5.42
C VAL A 426 -8.60 15.36 6.88
N ASN A 427 -7.48 15.06 7.52
CA ASN A 427 -7.44 14.64 8.91
C ASN A 427 -6.36 15.41 9.68
N VAL A 428 -6.72 15.83 10.89
CA VAL A 428 -5.88 16.59 11.82
C VAL A 428 -5.91 15.86 13.16
N VAL A 429 -4.76 15.40 13.61
CA VAL A 429 -4.56 14.80 14.94
C VAL A 429 -3.67 15.76 15.74
N PRO A 430 -4.24 16.55 16.66
CA PRO A 430 -3.48 17.46 17.51
C PRO A 430 -2.55 16.67 18.44
N GLY A 431 -1.36 17.21 18.71
CA GLY A 431 -0.39 16.55 19.56
C GLY A 431 0.62 17.50 20.16
N THR A 432 1.24 17.10 21.26
CA THR A 432 2.47 17.73 21.74
C THR A 432 3.66 17.31 20.89
N GLU A 433 4.74 18.07 20.96
CA GLU A 433 6.00 17.72 20.32
C GLU A 433 6.53 16.34 20.76
N LYS A 434 6.41 16.03 22.07
CA LYS A 434 6.81 14.73 22.62
C LYS A 434 5.98 13.59 22.04
N GLU A 435 4.65 13.71 22.04
CA GLU A 435 3.72 12.70 21.54
C GLU A 435 3.94 12.42 20.04
N LEU A 436 4.05 13.47 19.23
CA LEU A 436 4.29 13.34 17.79
C LEU A 436 5.70 12.82 17.50
N GLY A 437 6.70 13.23 18.28
CA GLY A 437 8.07 12.69 18.21
C GLY A 437 8.12 11.20 18.50
N GLN A 438 7.41 10.73 19.53
CA GLN A 438 7.28 9.31 19.84
C GLN A 438 6.53 8.55 18.74
N LEU A 439 5.44 9.13 18.19
CA LEU A 439 4.69 8.53 17.08
C LEU A 439 5.58 8.38 15.83
N MET A 440 6.35 9.40 15.46
CA MET A 440 7.30 9.32 14.34
C MET A 440 8.41 8.30 14.62
N GLY A 441 8.94 8.28 15.85
CA GLY A 441 9.97 7.33 16.28
C GLY A 441 9.51 5.87 16.19
N LYS A 442 8.25 5.59 16.52
CA LYS A 442 7.63 4.26 16.32
C LYS A 442 7.65 3.81 14.85
N TRP A 443 7.65 4.76 13.91
CA TRP A 443 7.75 4.50 12.47
C TRP A 443 9.17 4.63 11.92
N GLY A 444 10.18 4.77 12.78
CA GLY A 444 11.57 4.98 12.37
C GLY A 444 11.82 6.34 11.71
N MET A 445 10.91 7.29 11.89
CA MET A 445 10.98 8.61 11.27
C MET A 445 11.44 9.67 12.29
N LYS A 446 12.19 10.67 11.81
CA LYS A 446 12.54 11.86 12.59
C LYS A 446 11.36 12.83 12.62
N PHE A 447 11.19 13.56 13.72
CA PHE A 447 10.26 14.68 13.84
C PHE A 447 11.03 16.03 13.83
N PRO A 448 10.50 17.10 13.21
CA PRO A 448 9.31 17.16 12.36
C PRO A 448 9.57 16.55 10.98
N ARG A 449 8.51 16.14 10.27
CA ARG A 449 8.63 15.54 8.94
C ARG A 449 7.42 15.84 8.05
N GLN A 450 7.72 15.98 6.77
CA GLN A 450 6.74 16.06 5.70
C GLN A 450 7.08 15.02 4.65
N TRP A 451 6.07 14.34 4.13
CA TRP A 451 6.23 13.36 3.08
C TRP A 451 4.91 13.14 2.38
N TRP A 452 4.95 12.56 1.19
CA TRP A 452 3.78 12.01 0.57
C TRP A 452 4.12 10.68 -0.07
N VAL A 453 3.09 9.87 -0.25
CA VAL A 453 3.21 8.57 -0.91
C VAL A 453 2.06 8.47 -1.89
N GLY A 454 2.41 8.10 -3.12
CA GLY A 454 1.43 7.72 -4.12
C GLY A 454 0.85 6.35 -3.78
N GLY A 455 -0.45 6.28 -3.61
CA GLY A 455 -1.18 5.09 -4.00
C GLY A 455 -1.26 5.04 -5.53
N TRP A 456 -1.70 3.92 -6.05
CA TRP A 456 -1.78 3.68 -7.49
C TRP A 456 -3.04 4.34 -8.05
#